data_AF-A0A957UU02-F1
#
_entry.id   AF-A0A957UU02-F1
#
_cell.length_a   1.000
_cell.length_b   1.000
_cell.length_c   1.000
_cell.angle_alpha   90.00
_cell.angle_beta   90.00
_cell.angle_gamma   90.00
#
_symmetry.space_group_name_H-M   'P 1'
#
loop_
_entity.id
_entity.type
_entity.pdbx_description
1 polymer ?
#
loop_
_entity_poly.entity_id
_entity_poly.type
_entity_poly.pdbx_seq_one_letter_code
_entity_poly.pdbx_strand_id
1 'polypeptide(L)'
;MKITRIETIPVSVPINPARAIKSGRGYHTTSPFLLVKVHTDQDIVGLGEVSCTAVWSGEDQQTAAHLIAHYLEPMLMGQDPTQIERLMPQIQR
;
A
#
# COMPACT_ATOMS: atom_id res chain seq x y z
N MET A 1 1.96 17.80 -12.63
CA MET A 1 2.00 16.32 -12.79
C MET A 1 0.67 15.78 -12.28
N LYS A 2 0.07 14.75 -12.88
CA LYS A 2 -1.24 14.23 -12.47
C LYS A 2 -1.23 12.72 -12.36
N ILE A 3 -1.88 12.18 -11.34
CA ILE A 3 -2.09 10.73 -11.18
C ILE A 3 -3.06 10.24 -12.26
N THR A 4 -2.67 9.19 -12.98
CA THR A 4 -3.45 8.56 -14.06
C THR A 4 -3.91 7.15 -13.76
N ARG A 5 -3.27 6.47 -12.80
CA ARG A 5 -3.63 5.12 -12.33
C ARG A 5 -2.89 4.81 -11.04
N ILE A 6 -3.53 4.07 -10.14
CA ILE A 6 -2.86 3.45 -8.99
C ILE A 6 -2.94 1.93 -9.16
N GLU A 7 -1.79 1.29 -9.31
CA GLU A 7 -1.67 -0.16 -9.48
C GLU A 7 -1.23 -0.80 -8.17
N THR A 8 -1.95 -1.85 -7.74
CA THR A 8 -1.64 -2.63 -6.55
C THR A 8 -1.19 -4.03 -6.93
N ILE A 9 -0.10 -4.50 -6.32
CA ILE A 9 0.53 -5.78 -6.64
C ILE A 9 0.76 -6.55 -5.32
N PRO A 10 -0.02 -7.60 -5.03
CA PRO A 10 0.18 -8.41 -3.83
C PRO A 10 1.48 -9.19 -3.95
N VAL A 11 2.28 -9.20 -2.87
CA VAL A 11 3.54 -9.92 -2.80
C VAL A 11 3.63 -10.73 -1.51
N SER A 12 4.18 -11.93 -1.64
CA SER A 12 4.40 -12.84 -0.53
C SER A 12 5.90 -12.99 -0.32
N VAL A 13 6.45 -12.26 0.64
CA VAL A 13 7.89 -12.18 0.86
C VAL A 13 8.30 -13.20 1.92
N PRO A 14 9.09 -14.24 1.58
CA PRO A 14 9.58 -15.20 2.56
C PRO A 14 10.61 -14.55 3.48
N ILE A 15 10.46 -14.79 4.79
CA ILE A 15 11.37 -14.26 5.81
C ILE A 15 12.41 -15.32 6.14
N ASN A 16 13.66 -14.88 6.31
CA ASN A 16 14.71 -15.76 6.81
C ASN A 16 14.28 -16.35 8.17
N PRO A 17 14.15 -17.68 8.31
CA PRO A 17 13.68 -18.32 9.55
C PRO A 17 14.53 -17.98 10.78
N ALA A 18 15.83 -17.69 10.60
CA ALA A 18 16.71 -17.29 11.70
C ALA A 18 16.42 -15.87 12.22
N ARG A 19 15.69 -15.06 11.45
CA ARG A 19 15.30 -13.67 11.77
C ARG A 19 13.79 -13.49 11.91
N ALA A 20 13.02 -14.57 11.78
CA ALA A 20 11.58 -14.53 11.81
C ALA A 20 11.07 -14.25 13.23
N ILE A 21 10.07 -13.37 13.34
CA ILE A 21 9.50 -12.95 14.61
C ILE A 21 8.69 -14.11 15.20
N LYS A 22 9.03 -14.49 16.43
CA LYS A 22 8.30 -15.48 17.25
C LYS A 22 7.74 -14.76 18.46
N SER A 23 6.42 -14.70 18.57
CA SER A 23 5.74 -14.04 19.69
C SER A 23 4.53 -14.85 20.16
N GLY A 24 3.86 -14.41 21.22
CA GLY A 24 2.59 -15.01 21.66
C GLY A 24 1.47 -14.92 20.61
N ARG A 25 1.64 -14.12 19.55
CA ARG A 25 0.71 -14.01 18.42
C ARG A 25 1.06 -14.94 17.24
N GLY A 26 2.04 -15.82 17.41
CA GLY A 26 2.43 -16.80 16.40
C GLY A 26 3.80 -16.55 15.79
N TYR A 27 4.06 -17.26 14.69
CA TYR A 27 5.34 -17.27 13.99
C TYR A 27 5.20 -16.60 12.62
N HIS A 28 5.91 -15.49 12.42
CA HIS A 28 5.83 -14.69 11.19
C HIS A 28 6.94 -15.11 10.21
N THR A 29 6.62 -16.02 9.30
CA THR A 29 7.57 -16.58 8.32
C THR A 29 7.44 -15.99 6.92
N THR A 30 6.34 -15.28 6.66
CA THR A 30 6.03 -14.71 5.35
C THR A 30 5.33 -13.38 5.55
N SER A 31 5.77 -12.35 4.85
CA SER A 31 5.12 -11.03 4.82
C SER A 31 4.20 -10.90 3.60
N PRO A 32 2.87 -10.87 3.78
CA PRO A 32 1.90 -10.62 2.71
C PRO A 32 1.71 -9.10 2.54
N PHE A 33 2.62 -8.47 1.80
CA PHE A 33 2.61 -7.02 1.57
C PHE A 33 1.92 -6.67 0.25
N LEU A 34 1.63 -5.39 0.08
CA LEU A 34 1.10 -4.86 -1.17
C LEU A 34 2.05 -3.79 -1.71
N LEU A 35 2.60 -4.00 -2.91
CA LEU A 35 3.31 -2.95 -3.62
C LEU A 35 2.29 -2.03 -4.30
N VAL A 36 2.56 -0.74 -4.29
CA VAL A 36 1.74 0.30 -4.92
C VAL A 36 2.58 1.04 -5.95
N LYS A 37 2.03 1.18 -7.16
CA LYS A 37 2.62 1.97 -8.24
C LYS A 37 1.67 3.09 -8.61
N VAL A 38 2.11 4.33 -8.45
CA VAL A 38 1.35 5.53 -8.82
C VAL A 38 1.88 6.01 -10.17
N HIS A 39 1.07 5.85 -11.22
CA HIS A 39 1.39 6.27 -12.58
C HIS A 39 0.94 7.72 -12.80
N THR A 40 1.69 8.48 -13.59
CA THR A 40 1.40 9.88 -13.86
C THR A 40 1.29 10.20 -15.35
N ASP A 41 0.78 11.39 -15.68
CA ASP A 41 0.72 11.94 -17.04
C ASP A 41 2.08 12.39 -17.61
N GLN A 42 3.16 12.24 -16.83
CA GLN A 42 4.53 12.59 -17.22
C GLN A 42 5.45 11.37 -17.33
N ASP A 43 4.88 10.17 -17.43
CA ASP A 43 5.61 8.89 -17.48
C ASP A 43 6.51 8.61 -16.25
N ILE A 44 6.25 9.32 -15.14
CA ILE A 44 6.88 9.06 -13.84
C ILE A 44 6.02 8.06 -13.08
N VAL A 45 6.66 7.03 -12.50
CA VAL A 45 6.01 6.04 -11.64
C VAL A 45 6.58 6.16 -10.22
N GLY A 46 5.71 6.51 -9.27
CA GLY A 46 6.02 6.46 -7.84
C GLY A 46 5.83 5.05 -7.29
N LEU A 47 6.72 4.61 -6.40
CA LEU A 47 6.62 3.31 -5.72
C LEU A 47 6.28 3.51 -4.24
N GLY A 48 5.38 2.67 -3.74
CA GLY A 48 5.00 2.60 -2.33
C GLY A 48 4.79 1.15 -1.89
N GLU A 49 4.68 0.95 -0.58
CA GLU A 49 4.43 -0.35 0.05
C GLU A 49 3.38 -0.18 1.14
N VAL A 50 2.48 -1.15 1.26
CA VAL A 50 1.66 -1.36 2.45
C VAL A 50 2.19 -2.57 3.20
N SER A 51 2.80 -2.32 4.37
CA SER A 51 3.27 -3.37 5.27
C SER A 51 2.11 -3.91 6.12
N CYS A 52 1.15 -4.56 5.48
CA CYS A 52 -0.02 -5.14 6.12
C CYS A 52 0.28 -6.53 6.71
N THR A 53 -0.17 -6.78 7.93
CA THR A 53 -0.10 -8.10 8.57
C THR A 53 -1.26 -8.22 9.54
N ALA A 54 -2.28 -9.01 9.20
CA ALA A 54 -3.58 -9.02 9.88
C ALA A 54 -3.48 -9.18 11.41
N VAL A 55 -2.57 -10.03 11.91
CA VAL A 55 -2.37 -10.25 13.35
C VAL A 55 -1.75 -9.05 14.10
N TRP A 56 -1.21 -8.07 13.37
CA TRP A 56 -0.54 -6.89 13.92
C TRP A 56 -1.23 -5.59 13.55
N SER A 57 -1.47 -5.34 12.26
CA SER A 57 -2.11 -4.11 11.76
C SER A 57 -3.63 -4.21 11.70
N GLY A 58 -4.22 -5.42 11.78
CA GLY A 58 -5.65 -5.64 11.55
C GLY A 58 -6.06 -5.58 10.06
N GLU A 59 -5.08 -5.49 9.15
CA GLU A 59 -5.28 -5.36 7.70
C GLU A 59 -4.40 -6.40 6.96
N ASP A 60 -4.85 -6.87 5.80
CA ASP A 60 -4.06 -7.66 4.86
C ASP A 60 -3.98 -7.01 3.47
N GLN A 61 -3.21 -7.62 2.57
CA GLN A 61 -3.00 -7.11 1.21
C GLN A 61 -4.30 -7.01 0.39
N GLN A 62 -5.31 -7.81 0.69
CA GLN A 62 -6.60 -7.78 -0.02
C GLN A 62 -7.44 -6.60 0.45
N THR A 63 -7.54 -6.40 1.77
CA THR A 63 -8.27 -5.26 2.34
C THR A 63 -7.59 -3.94 1.96
N ALA A 64 -6.26 -3.89 1.96
CA ALA A 64 -5.49 -2.73 1.49
C ALA A 64 -5.75 -2.44 -0.01
N ALA A 65 -5.71 -3.46 -0.87
CA ALA A 65 -5.98 -3.30 -2.29
C ALA A 65 -7.42 -2.84 -2.55
N HIS A 66 -8.38 -3.36 -1.79
CA HIS A 66 -9.78 -2.94 -1.85
C HIS A 66 -9.94 -1.45 -1.47
N LEU A 67 -9.34 -1.02 -0.35
CA LEU A 67 -9.37 0.39 0.07
C LEU A 67 -8.79 1.31 -1.01
N ILE A 68 -7.65 0.92 -1.58
CA ILE A 68 -6.99 1.70 -2.63
C ILE A 68 -7.90 1.80 -3.88
N ALA A 69 -8.39 0.67 -4.39
CA ALA A 69 -9.16 0.65 -5.64
C ALA A 69 -10.51 1.37 -5.53
N HIS A 70 -11.19 1.26 -4.38
CA HIS A 70 -12.57 1.73 -4.24
C HIS A 70 -12.72 3.09 -3.57
N TYR A 71 -11.69 3.56 -2.84
CA TYR A 71 -11.77 4.81 -2.09
C TYR A 71 -10.64 5.77 -2.46
N LEU A 72 -9.38 5.33 -2.36
CA LEU A 72 -8.23 6.23 -2.52
C LEU A 72 -7.98 6.59 -3.99
N GLU A 73 -7.97 5.63 -4.90
CA GLU A 73 -7.74 5.87 -6.32
C GLU A 73 -8.77 6.84 -6.90
N PRO A 74 -10.09 6.64 -6.77
CA PRO A 74 -11.08 7.59 -7.31
C PRO A 74 -10.91 9.02 -6.79
N MET A 75 -10.51 9.18 -5.52
CA MET A 75 -10.28 10.49 -4.91
C MET A 75 -8.99 11.17 -5.41
N LEU A 76 -7.94 10.39 -5.67
CA LEU A 76 -6.61 10.89 -6.02
C LEU A 76 -6.40 11.04 -7.54
N MET A 77 -7.26 10.44 -8.36
CA MET A 77 -7.20 10.57 -9.81
C MET A 77 -7.17 12.03 -10.27
N GLY A 78 -6.24 12.36 -11.17
CA GLY A 78 -6.06 13.71 -11.72
C GLY A 78 -5.38 14.72 -10.78
N GLN A 79 -5.08 14.35 -9.53
CA GLN A 79 -4.38 15.21 -8.57
C GLN A 79 -2.87 15.20 -8.81
N ASP A 80 -2.19 16.28 -8.43
CA ASP A 80 -0.72 16.32 -8.41
C ASP A 80 -0.17 15.62 -7.15
N PRO A 81 0.60 14.52 -7.30
CA PRO A 81 1.06 13.73 -6.16
C PRO A 81 2.05 14.47 -5.26
N THR A 82 2.62 15.60 -5.70
CA THR A 82 3.53 16.43 -4.85
C THR A 82 2.77 17.34 -3.88
N GLN A 83 1.46 17.53 -4.07
CA GLN A 83 0.63 18.39 -3.22
C GLN A 83 0.20 17.66 -1.93
N ILE A 84 1.14 17.03 -1.23
CA ILE A 84 0.92 16.14 -0.09
C ILE A 84 0.06 16.81 1.00
N GLU A 85 0.43 18.00 1.45
CA GLU A 85 -0.28 18.73 2.51
C GLU A 85 -1.75 19.04 2.16
N ARG A 86 -2.05 19.20 0.87
CA ARG A 86 -3.42 19.43 0.40
C ARG A 86 -4.23 18.14 0.32
N LEU A 87 -3.58 17.01 0.01
CA LEU A 87 -4.24 15.72 -0.23
C LEU A 87 -4.41 14.89 1.04
N MET A 88 -3.46 14.95 1.98
CA MET A 88 -3.49 14.15 3.21
C MET A 88 -4.75 14.34 4.06
N PRO A 89 -5.27 15.57 4.29
CA PRO A 89 -6.50 15.75 5.04
C PRO A 89 -7.74 15.14 4.37
N GLN A 90 -7.69 14.84 3.07
CA GLN A 90 -8.78 14.20 2.34
C GLN A 90 -8.73 12.68 2.52
N ILE A 91 -7.52 12.10 2.57
CA ILE A 91 -7.28 10.67 2.85
C ILE A 91 -7.69 10.29 4.27
N GLN A 92 -7.54 11.21 5.23
CA GLN A 92 -7.79 10.96 6.66
C GLN A 92 -9.25 11.14 7.10
N ARG A 93 -10.17 11.48 6.18
CA ARG A 93 -11.60 11.63 6.47
C ARG A 93 -12.35 10.33 6.25
#